data_AF-A0A3B8S6K4-F1
#
_entry.id   AF-A0A3B8S6K4-F1
#
_cell.length_a   1.000
_cell.length_b   1.000
_cell.length_c   1.000
_cell.angle_alpha   90.00
_cell.angle_beta   90.00
_cell.angle_gamma   90.00
#
_symmetry.space_group_name_H-M   'P 1'
#
loop_
_entity.id
_entity.type
_entity.pdbx_description
1 polymer ?
#
loop_
_entity_poly.entity_id
_entity_poly.type
_entity_poly.pdbx_seq_one_letter_code
_entity_poly.pdbx_strand_id
1 'polypeptide(L)'
;MISLLLAVPSLASNPAEPLPELGDSAAGLMAPAQEQALGQAWLRSFRASVPLESDPLVFEYMENLLFKLSSYSDIEDKNLDLVIVSNPTINAFAVPGGVIGVNTGLLLYAESEAQL
;
A
#
# COMPACT_ATOMS: atom_id res chain seq x y z
N MET A 1 9.01 6.37 -67.48
CA MET A 1 9.33 6.59 -66.06
C MET A 1 8.05 7.02 -65.35
N ILE A 2 7.42 6.14 -64.58
CA ILE A 2 6.45 6.54 -63.55
C ILE A 2 6.90 5.85 -62.27
N SER A 3 7.20 6.69 -61.28
CA SER A 3 7.86 6.39 -60.02
C SER A 3 6.87 5.82 -59.00
N LEU A 4 7.37 4.88 -58.21
CA LEU A 4 6.75 4.20 -57.08
C LEU A 4 6.62 5.14 -55.86
N LEU A 5 5.51 5.07 -55.11
CA LEU A 5 5.41 5.63 -53.76
C LEU A 5 4.94 4.54 -52.79
N LEU A 6 5.85 4.04 -51.95
CA LEU A 6 5.51 3.21 -50.79
C LEU A 6 5.03 4.14 -49.65
N ALA A 7 3.87 3.84 -49.10
CA ALA A 7 3.40 4.45 -47.86
C ALA A 7 4.02 3.71 -46.65
N VAL A 8 4.73 4.46 -45.80
CA VAL A 8 5.30 3.97 -44.54
C VAL A 8 4.25 4.17 -43.44
N PRO A 9 3.91 3.15 -42.62
CA PRO A 9 3.05 3.39 -41.47
C PRO A 9 3.88 4.04 -40.36
N SER A 10 3.45 5.21 -39.89
CA SER A 10 4.00 5.83 -38.69
C SER A 10 3.61 5.02 -37.46
N LEU A 11 4.59 4.56 -36.67
CA LEU A 11 4.35 4.05 -35.32
C LEU A 11 3.77 5.19 -34.48
N ALA A 12 2.51 5.08 -34.09
CA ALA A 12 1.92 5.93 -33.07
C ALA A 12 2.59 5.60 -31.73
N SER A 13 3.37 6.52 -31.20
CA SER A 13 3.81 6.52 -29.81
C SER A 13 2.56 6.58 -28.92
N ASN A 14 2.28 5.53 -28.15
CA ASN A 14 1.23 5.55 -27.13
C ASN A 14 1.69 6.51 -26.02
N PRO A 15 1.11 7.71 -25.86
CA PRO A 15 1.43 8.52 -24.68
C PRO A 15 0.98 7.71 -23.46
N ALA A 16 1.84 7.61 -22.45
CA ALA A 16 1.47 7.02 -21.16
C ALA A 16 0.16 7.67 -20.70
N GLU A 17 -0.92 6.88 -20.65
CA GLU A 17 -2.16 7.33 -20.05
C GLU A 17 -1.81 7.79 -18.63
N PRO A 18 -2.03 9.07 -18.29
CA PRO A 18 -1.88 9.51 -16.92
C PRO A 18 -2.81 8.64 -16.08
N LEU A 19 -2.25 7.93 -15.10
CA LEU A 19 -3.03 7.10 -14.19
C LEU A 19 -4.17 7.97 -13.63
N PRO A 20 -5.42 7.47 -13.62
CA PRO A 20 -6.52 8.19 -13.00
C PRO A 20 -6.12 8.52 -11.57
N GLU A 21 -6.21 9.80 -11.18
CA GLU A 21 -5.96 10.21 -9.80
C GLU A 21 -7.08 9.68 -8.89
N LEU A 22 -6.89 8.46 -8.41
CA LEU A 22 -7.72 7.81 -7.40
C LEU A 22 -7.38 8.41 -6.02
N GLY A 23 -7.62 9.71 -5.83
CA GLY A 23 -7.26 10.38 -4.57
C GLY A 23 -7.87 11.76 -4.31
N ASP A 24 -8.20 12.53 -5.35
CA ASP A 24 -8.47 13.96 -5.14
C ASP A 24 -9.89 14.29 -4.64
N SER A 25 -10.86 13.39 -4.78
CA SER A 25 -12.25 13.69 -4.34
C SER A 25 -12.48 13.56 -2.82
N ALA A 26 -11.52 13.02 -2.06
CA ALA A 26 -11.61 12.86 -0.60
C ALA A 26 -10.51 13.58 0.19
N ALA A 27 -9.39 13.94 -0.45
CA ALA A 27 -8.23 14.57 0.19
C ALA A 27 -8.51 15.95 0.82
N GLY A 28 -9.61 16.62 0.44
CA GLY A 28 -9.98 17.94 0.95
C GLY A 28 -10.85 17.97 2.21
N LEU A 29 -11.23 16.83 2.80
CA LEU A 29 -12.29 16.78 3.83
C LEU A 29 -11.79 16.80 5.29
N MET A 30 -10.54 16.44 5.58
CA MET A 30 -10.01 16.39 6.96
C MET A 30 -8.57 16.90 7.05
N ALA A 31 -8.23 17.59 8.15
CA ALA A 31 -6.86 18.02 8.41
C ALA A 31 -5.98 16.82 8.83
N PRO A 32 -4.67 16.79 8.49
CA PRO A 32 -3.78 15.66 8.80
C PRO A 32 -3.77 15.24 10.28
N ALA A 33 -3.79 16.21 11.20
CA ALA A 33 -3.84 15.93 12.64
C ALA A 33 -5.14 15.23 13.07
N GLN A 34 -6.26 15.53 12.41
CA GLN A 34 -7.54 14.87 12.66
C GLN A 34 -7.55 13.44 12.13
N GLU A 35 -6.94 13.24 10.96
CA GLU A 35 -6.75 11.91 10.36
C GLU A 35 -5.92 11.00 11.28
N GLN A 36 -4.80 11.49 11.79
CA GLN A 36 -3.96 10.78 12.74
C GLN A 36 -4.73 10.42 14.02
N ALA A 37 -5.48 11.37 14.59
CA ALA A 37 -6.29 11.12 15.79
C ALA A 37 -7.35 10.03 15.57
N LEU A 38 -7.99 10.02 14.40
CA LEU A 38 -8.96 9.01 14.01
C LEU A 38 -8.29 7.64 13.84
N GLY A 39 -7.15 7.58 13.16
CA GLY A 39 -6.35 6.36 13.00
C GLY A 39 -5.96 5.74 14.33
N GLN A 40 -5.46 6.56 15.26
CA GLN A 40 -5.09 6.12 16.61
C GLN A 40 -6.30 5.63 17.43
N ALA A 41 -7.46 6.28 17.30
CA ALA A 41 -8.69 5.82 17.95
C ALA A 41 -9.16 4.47 17.38
N TRP A 42 -9.13 4.33 16.06
CA TRP A 42 -9.44 3.08 15.37
C TRP A 42 -8.49 1.96 15.81
N LEU A 43 -7.18 2.23 15.83
CA LEU A 43 -6.14 1.28 16.23
C LEU A 43 -6.35 0.75 17.65
N ARG A 44 -6.68 1.63 18.61
CA ARG A 44 -6.99 1.22 19.99
C ARG A 44 -8.18 0.29 20.05
N SER A 45 -9.27 0.61 19.35
CA SER A 45 -10.47 -0.23 19.30
C SER A 45 -10.19 -1.56 18.60
N PHE A 46 -9.40 -1.52 17.53
CA PHE A 46 -9.05 -2.68 16.73
C PHE A 46 -8.21 -3.68 17.54
N ARG A 47 -7.13 -3.22 18.20
CA ARG A 47 -6.28 -4.06 19.05
C ARG A 47 -7.04 -4.74 20.18
N ALA A 48 -8.13 -4.14 20.67
CA ALA A 48 -8.99 -4.75 21.69
C ALA A 48 -9.94 -5.83 21.13
N SER A 49 -10.19 -5.82 19.82
CA SER A 49 -11.24 -6.62 19.18
C SER A 49 -10.72 -7.82 18.39
N VAL A 50 -9.43 -7.84 18.02
CA VAL A 50 -8.83 -8.89 17.18
C VAL A 50 -7.64 -9.59 17.84
N PRO A 51 -7.41 -10.88 17.54
CA PRO A 51 -6.20 -11.56 17.97
C PRO A 51 -5.00 -11.02 17.20
N LEU A 52 -4.00 -10.53 17.92
CA LEU A 52 -2.76 -10.01 17.34
C LEU A 52 -1.68 -11.09 17.35
N GLU A 53 -0.80 -11.05 16.35
CA GLU A 53 0.44 -11.81 16.36
C GLU A 53 1.42 -11.16 17.34
N SER A 54 2.14 -11.99 18.11
CA SER A 54 3.00 -11.54 19.21
C SER A 54 4.47 -11.93 19.05
N ASP A 55 4.80 -12.72 18.02
CA ASP A 55 6.17 -13.10 17.72
C ASP A 55 7.01 -11.86 17.33
N PRO A 56 8.05 -11.51 18.13
CA PRO A 56 8.91 -10.35 17.85
C PRO A 56 9.67 -10.47 16.52
N LEU A 57 10.04 -11.68 16.09
CA LEU A 57 10.79 -11.88 14.84
C LEU A 57 9.91 -11.58 13.63
N VAL A 58 8.65 -12.01 13.69
CA VAL A 58 7.66 -11.73 12.64
C VAL A 58 7.41 -10.23 12.56
N PHE A 59 7.26 -9.58 13.71
CA PHE A 59 7.08 -8.14 13.77
C PHE A 59 8.28 -7.37 13.18
N GLU A 60 9.50 -7.69 13.62
CA GLU A 60 10.72 -7.05 13.13
C GLU A 60 10.91 -7.24 11.61
N TYR A 61 10.65 -8.44 11.09
CA TYR A 61 10.73 -8.69 9.65
C TYR A 61 9.75 -7.81 8.86
N MET A 62 8.49 -7.76 9.30
CA MET A 62 7.44 -6.96 8.66
C MET A 62 7.69 -5.46 8.77
N GLU A 63 8.17 -5.00 9.91
CA GLU A 63 8.52 -3.60 10.13
C GLU A 63 9.66 -3.17 9.19
N ASN A 64 10.71 -3.99 9.08
CA ASN A 64 11.83 -3.73 8.17
C ASN A 64 11.39 -3.74 6.70
N LEU A 65 10.53 -4.69 6.30
CA LEU A 65 9.98 -4.73 4.95
C LEU A 65 9.16 -3.47 4.67
N LEU A 66 8.26 -3.11 5.58
CA LEU A 66 7.43 -1.93 5.43
C LEU A 66 8.27 -0.65 5.33
N PHE A 67 9.30 -0.51 6.16
CA PHE A 67 10.23 0.60 6.12
C PHE A 67 10.99 0.67 4.79
N LYS A 68 11.46 -0.48 4.28
CA LYS A 68 12.12 -0.57 2.98
C LYS A 68 11.16 -0.14 1.86
N LEU A 69 9.93 -0.61 1.85
CA LEU A 69 8.92 -0.25 0.85
C LEU A 69 8.55 1.23 0.92
N SER A 70 8.32 1.77 2.12
CA SER A 70 7.97 3.18 2.30
C SER A 70 9.09 4.11 1.85
N SER A 71 10.36 3.68 1.94
CA SER A 71 11.50 4.45 1.43
C SER A 71 11.42 4.75 -0.07
N TYR A 72 10.79 3.87 -0.85
CA TYR A 72 10.58 4.02 -2.30
C TYR A 72 9.18 4.54 -2.68
N SER A 73 8.36 4.92 -1.69
CA SER A 73 7.01 5.46 -1.93
C SER A 73 6.98 6.99 -1.90
N ASP A 74 5.98 7.57 -2.58
CA ASP A 74 5.68 9.01 -2.57
C ASP A 74 4.92 9.47 -1.31
N ILE A 75 4.88 8.64 -0.27
CA ILE A 75 4.22 8.97 1.00
C ILE A 75 5.00 10.08 1.71
N GLU A 76 4.32 11.17 2.03
CA GLU A 76 4.91 12.37 2.63
C GLU A 76 5.19 12.20 4.13
N ASP A 77 4.26 11.57 4.87
CA ASP A 77 4.45 11.17 6.28
C ASP A 77 4.72 9.67 6.39
N LYS A 78 5.96 9.29 6.70
CA LYS A 78 6.41 7.90 6.82
C LYS A 78 6.26 7.33 8.24
N ASN A 79 5.55 8.02 9.14
CA ASN A 79 5.19 7.48 10.45
C ASN A 79 4.08 6.42 10.30
N LEU A 80 4.47 5.22 9.86
CA LEU A 80 3.55 4.11 9.64
C LEU A 80 3.46 3.21 10.88
N ASP A 81 2.25 2.92 11.30
CA ASP A 81 1.96 2.04 12.45
C ASP A 81 1.61 0.64 11.94
N LEU A 82 2.45 -0.36 12.22
CA LEU A 82 2.21 -1.74 11.83
C LEU A 82 1.37 -2.51 12.86
N VAL A 83 0.41 -3.28 12.35
CA VAL A 83 -0.37 -4.25 13.13
C VAL A 83 -0.38 -5.59 12.41
N ILE A 84 -0.05 -6.66 13.12
CA ILE A 84 -0.10 -8.02 12.58
C ILE A 84 -1.24 -8.76 13.25
N VAL A 85 -2.17 -9.25 12.44
CA VAL A 85 -3.38 -9.95 12.90
C VAL A 85 -3.17 -11.44 12.73
N SER A 86 -3.40 -12.21 13.80
CA SER A 86 -3.30 -13.66 13.76
C SER A 86 -4.55 -14.24 13.07
N ASN A 87 -4.49 -14.31 11.74
CA ASN A 87 -5.58 -14.76 10.88
C ASN A 87 -4.99 -15.42 9.62
N PRO A 88 -5.33 -16.69 9.34
CA PRO A 88 -4.78 -17.43 8.20
C PRO A 88 -5.29 -16.95 6.84
N THR A 89 -6.26 -16.04 6.78
CA THR A 89 -6.74 -15.48 5.50
C THR A 89 -5.74 -14.49 4.90
N ILE A 90 -5.56 -14.55 3.59
CA ILE A 90 -4.74 -13.60 2.83
C ILE A 90 -5.46 -12.25 2.79
N ASN A 91 -5.00 -11.28 3.59
CA ASN A 91 -5.54 -9.93 3.60
C ASN A 91 -4.53 -8.94 4.19
N ALA A 92 -4.54 -7.72 3.67
CA ALA A 92 -3.88 -6.55 4.26
C ALA A 92 -4.76 -5.32 4.06
N PHE A 93 -4.66 -4.35 4.95
CA PHE A 93 -5.44 -3.12 4.89
C PHE A 93 -4.61 -1.93 5.35
N ALA A 94 -4.95 -0.75 4.86
CA ALA A 94 -4.44 0.52 5.35
C ALA A 94 -5.62 1.39 5.78
N VAL A 95 -5.48 2.10 6.89
CA VAL A 95 -6.50 3.02 7.39
C VAL A 95 -5.91 4.43 7.56
N PRO A 96 -6.75 5.47 7.61
CA PRO A 96 -6.30 6.84 7.75
C PRO A 96 -5.37 7.03 8.95
N GLY A 97 -4.39 7.92 8.83
CA GLY A 97 -3.41 8.17 9.89
C GLY A 97 -2.22 7.21 9.90
N GLY A 98 -1.91 6.55 8.78
CA GLY A 98 -0.67 5.79 8.59
C GLY A 98 -0.66 4.37 9.19
N VAL A 99 -1.81 3.82 9.58
CA VAL A 99 -1.87 2.48 10.18
C VAL A 99 -2.02 1.42 9.09
N ILE A 100 -1.16 0.41 9.12
CA ILE A 100 -1.12 -0.71 8.18
C ILE A 100 -1.33 -2.01 8.94
N GLY A 101 -2.29 -2.81 8.49
CA GLY A 101 -2.62 -4.11 9.06
C GLY A 101 -2.32 -5.25 8.09
N VAL A 102 -1.66 -6.29 8.57
CA VAL A 102 -1.29 -7.47 7.78
C VAL A 102 -1.79 -8.73 8.51
N ASN A 103 -2.47 -9.62 7.80
CA ASN A 103 -2.84 -10.93 8.34
C ASN A 103 -1.68 -11.92 8.20
N THR A 104 -1.49 -12.80 9.19
CA THR A 104 -0.47 -13.87 9.13
C THR A 104 -0.65 -14.81 7.93
N GLY A 105 -1.86 -14.90 7.36
CA GLY A 105 -2.12 -15.60 6.11
C GLY A 105 -1.24 -15.13 4.95
N LEU A 106 -0.92 -13.83 4.85
CA LEU A 106 0.00 -13.35 3.80
C LEU A 106 1.38 -14.02 3.93
N LEU A 107 1.91 -14.14 5.15
CA LEU A 107 3.20 -14.76 5.41
C LEU A 107 3.19 -16.27 5.16
N LEU A 108 2.06 -16.94 5.42
CA LEU A 108 1.92 -18.39 5.24
C LEU A 108 1.78 -18.79 3.77
N TYR A 109 1.19 -17.93 2.94
CA TYR A 109 0.87 -18.24 1.56
C TYR A 109 1.78 -17.56 0.52
N ALA A 110 2.52 -16.52 0.90
CA ALA A 110 3.51 -15.94 0.00
C ALA A 110 4.67 -16.91 -0.25
N GLU A 111 4.97 -17.18 -1.52
CA GLU A 111 6.10 -18.04 -1.91
C GLU A 111 7.43 -17.27 -1.96
N SER A 112 7.37 -15.93 -1.94
CA SER A 112 8.54 -15.05 -1.92
C SER A 112 8.23 -13.71 -1.26
N GLU A 113 9.26 -13.01 -0.76
CA GLU A 113 9.14 -11.63 -0.23
C GLU A 113 8.54 -10.67 -1.27
N ALA A 114 8.73 -10.91 -2.56
CA ALA A 114 8.16 -10.06 -3.61
C ALA A 114 6.65 -10.22 -3.79
N GLN A 115 6.08 -11.34 -3.33
CA GLN A 115 4.63 -11.57 -3.31
C GLN A 115 3.98 -11.06 -2.02
N LEU A 116 4.80 -10.75 -1.02
CA LEU A 116 4.40 -10.22 0.28
C LEU A 116 4.40 -8.69 0.25
#